data_AF-A0A3D4SYH3-F1
#
_entry.id   AF-A0A3D4SYH3-F1
#
_cell.length_a   1.000
_cell.length_b   1.000
_cell.length_c   1.000
_cell.angle_alpha   90.00
_cell.angle_beta   90.00
_cell.angle_gamma   90.00
#
_symmetry.space_group_name_H-M   'P 1'
#
loop_
_entity.id
_entity.type
_entity.pdbx_description
1 polymer ?
#
loop_
_entity_poly.entity_id
_entity_poly.type
_entity_poly.pdbx_seq_one_letter_code
_entity_poly.pdbx_strand_id
1 'polypeptide(L)'
;MTGAEETATASGLASLQAKLLVPRGNLLLHRGEPEKGIRCLDEAVEAITPLGMPAYEGRILYEYGQILRRLGQRRRADDIFSRASETFAAMGARHFVTLCDRERRAGGLGPRRTRPGDLTPQEEQIAGVVATGATNREVARELFLSTKTVEYH
;
A
#
# COMPACT_ATOMS: atom_id res chain seq x y z
N MET A 1 -15.76 -21.40 5.36
CA MET A 1 -15.99 -20.55 4.18
C MET A 1 -16.96 -19.46 4.60
N THR A 2 -16.69 -18.21 4.23
CA THR A 2 -17.63 -17.11 4.50
C THR A 2 -18.63 -17.00 3.35
N GLY A 3 -19.87 -16.55 3.60
CA GLY A 3 -20.92 -16.48 2.57
C GLY A 3 -20.55 -15.66 1.32
N ALA A 4 -19.58 -14.75 1.42
CA ALA A 4 -19.03 -14.03 0.26
C ALA A 4 -18.28 -14.94 -0.74
N GLU A 5 -17.63 -16.00 -0.25
CA GLU A 5 -16.91 -16.99 -1.08
C GLU A 5 -17.89 -17.87 -1.88
N GLU A 6 -19.04 -18.20 -1.29
CA GLU A 6 -20.08 -19.02 -1.94
C GLU A 6 -20.76 -18.26 -3.08
N THR A 7 -21.10 -16.98 -2.89
CA THR A 7 -21.76 -16.16 -3.92
C THR A 7 -20.84 -15.88 -5.12
N ALA A 8 -19.54 -15.68 -4.90
CA ALA A 8 -18.60 -15.45 -6.00
C ALA A 8 -18.26 -16.72 -6.78
N THR A 9 -18.28 -17.87 -6.12
CA THR A 9 -18.17 -19.17 -6.80
C THR A 9 -19.40 -19.40 -7.68
N ALA A 10 -20.59 -19.07 -7.20
CA ALA A 10 -21.85 -19.19 -7.95
C ALA A 10 -21.97 -18.18 -9.11
N SER A 11 -21.34 -17.00 -9.01
CA SER A 11 -21.42 -15.97 -10.06
C SER A 11 -20.49 -16.22 -11.26
N GLY A 12 -19.51 -17.14 -11.16
CA GLY A 12 -18.56 -17.45 -12.23
C GLY A 12 -17.62 -16.31 -12.64
N LEU A 13 -17.69 -15.15 -11.97
CA LEU A 13 -16.89 -13.98 -12.29
C LEU A 13 -15.48 -14.13 -11.72
N ALA A 14 -14.53 -14.54 -12.56
CA ALA A 14 -13.13 -14.75 -12.20
C ALA A 14 -12.50 -13.54 -11.47
N SER A 15 -12.91 -12.31 -11.81
CA SER A 15 -12.43 -11.09 -11.14
C SER A 15 -12.93 -10.95 -9.69
N LEU A 16 -14.12 -11.46 -9.36
CA LEU A 16 -14.61 -11.50 -7.98
C LEU A 16 -13.93 -12.61 -7.18
N GLN A 17 -13.71 -13.77 -7.80
CA GLN A 17 -12.96 -14.86 -7.17
C GLN A 17 -11.54 -14.41 -6.82
N ALA A 18 -10.82 -13.79 -7.77
CA ALA A 18 -9.49 -13.21 -7.53
C ALA A 18 -9.47 -12.23 -6.34
N LYS A 19 -10.47 -11.36 -6.24
CA LYS A 19 -10.58 -10.38 -5.14
C LYS A 19 -10.83 -11.02 -3.79
N LEU A 20 -11.56 -12.14 -3.73
CA LEU A 20 -11.86 -12.82 -2.46
C LEU A 20 -10.72 -13.69 -1.95
N LEU A 21 -9.82 -14.11 -2.84
CA LEU A 21 -8.63 -14.85 -2.45
C LEU A 21 -7.69 -14.03 -1.55
N VAL A 22 -7.64 -12.70 -1.71
CA VAL A 22 -6.82 -11.82 -0.85
C VAL A 22 -7.29 -11.80 0.63
N PRO A 23 -8.54 -11.47 0.97
CA PRO A 23 -9.02 -11.55 2.35
C PRO A 23 -9.00 -12.98 2.89
N ARG A 24 -9.23 -14.01 2.06
CA ARG A 24 -9.07 -15.42 2.46
C ARG A 24 -7.63 -15.72 2.85
N GLY A 25 -6.66 -15.27 2.06
CA GLY A 25 -5.23 -15.41 2.34
C GLY A 25 -4.84 -14.77 3.67
N ASN A 26 -5.31 -13.54 3.93
CA ASN A 26 -5.13 -12.84 5.21
C ASN A 26 -5.73 -13.62 6.40
N LEU A 27 -6.93 -14.17 6.25
CA LEU A 27 -7.55 -14.97 7.31
C LEU A 27 -6.74 -16.22 7.64
N LEU A 28 -6.21 -16.92 6.64
CA LEU A 28 -5.35 -18.09 6.82
C LEU A 28 -4.04 -17.73 7.51
N LEU A 29 -3.46 -16.57 7.18
CA LEU A 29 -2.27 -16.04 7.86
C LEU A 29 -2.52 -15.78 9.35
N HIS A 30 -3.65 -15.15 9.68
CA HIS A 30 -4.03 -14.92 11.07
C HIS A 30 -4.33 -16.21 11.85
N ARG A 31 -4.67 -17.31 11.16
CA ARG A 31 -4.87 -18.64 11.75
C ARG A 31 -3.57 -19.44 11.91
N GLY A 32 -2.42 -18.87 11.54
CA GLY A 32 -1.14 -19.56 11.61
C GLY A 32 -0.93 -20.58 10.48
N GLU A 33 -1.61 -20.41 9.33
CA GLU A 33 -1.46 -21.23 8.14
C GLU A 33 -0.81 -20.44 6.99
N PRO A 34 0.45 -19.97 7.14
CA PRO A 34 1.05 -19.01 6.22
C PRO A 34 1.26 -19.57 4.81
N GLU A 35 1.55 -20.85 4.64
CA GLU A 35 1.73 -21.47 3.32
C GLU A 35 0.43 -21.45 2.51
N LYS A 36 -0.71 -21.75 3.17
CA LYS A 36 -2.02 -21.69 2.53
C LYS A 36 -2.43 -20.24 2.24
N GLY A 37 -2.13 -19.34 3.18
CA GLY A 37 -2.40 -17.92 3.00
C GLY A 37 -1.67 -17.34 1.79
N ILE A 38 -0.36 -17.60 1.68
CA ILE A 38 0.45 -17.18 0.52
C ILE A 38 -0.08 -17.80 -0.78
N ARG A 39 -0.45 -19.09 -0.76
CA ARG A 39 -0.99 -19.75 -1.95
C ARG A 39 -2.25 -19.06 -2.46
N CYS A 40 -3.16 -18.63 -1.58
CA CYS A 40 -4.32 -17.86 -2.01
C CYS A 40 -3.93 -16.53 -2.68
N LEU A 41 -2.84 -15.89 -2.26
CA LEU A 41 -2.36 -14.65 -2.88
C LEU A 41 -1.74 -14.91 -4.25
N ASP A 42 -0.99 -16.01 -4.41
CA ASP A 42 -0.47 -16.44 -5.70
C ASP A 42 -1.64 -16.76 -6.66
N GLU A 43 -2.64 -17.52 -6.22
CA GLU A 43 -3.86 -17.83 -6.98
C GLU A 43 -4.64 -16.55 -7.35
N ALA A 44 -4.68 -15.54 -6.48
CA ALA A 44 -5.35 -14.26 -6.76
C ALA A 44 -4.69 -13.53 -7.93
N VAL A 45 -3.35 -13.54 -7.99
CA VAL A 45 -2.58 -12.95 -9.08
C VAL A 45 -2.78 -13.76 -10.36
N GLU A 46 -2.68 -15.08 -10.30
CA GLU A 46 -2.91 -15.96 -11.45
C GLU A 46 -4.31 -15.78 -12.06
N ALA A 47 -5.34 -15.61 -11.21
CA ALA A 47 -6.71 -15.44 -11.66
C ALA A 47 -6.99 -14.05 -12.28
N ILE A 48 -6.32 -12.98 -11.81
CA ILE A 48 -6.58 -11.61 -12.30
C ILE A 48 -5.77 -11.24 -13.54
N THR A 49 -4.52 -11.72 -13.66
CA THR A 49 -3.62 -11.37 -14.76
C THR A 49 -4.21 -11.60 -16.16
N PRO A 50 -4.83 -12.75 -16.50
CA PRO A 50 -5.38 -12.96 -17.85
C PRO A 50 -6.62 -12.11 -18.15
N LEU A 51 -7.24 -11.48 -17.14
CA LEU A 51 -8.46 -10.67 -17.34
C LEU A 51 -8.17 -9.27 -17.84
N GLY A 52 -6.90 -8.84 -17.89
CA GLY A 52 -6.52 -7.52 -18.40
C GLY A 52 -7.13 -6.37 -17.58
N MET A 53 -7.24 -6.55 -16.27
CA MET A 53 -7.81 -5.55 -15.34
C MET A 53 -6.72 -4.91 -14.47
N PRO A 54 -5.90 -4.00 -15.02
CA PRO A 54 -4.66 -3.54 -14.36
C PRO A 54 -4.91 -2.81 -13.03
N ALA A 55 -6.07 -2.16 -12.87
CA ALA A 55 -6.44 -1.52 -11.60
C ALA A 55 -6.62 -2.56 -10.46
N TYR A 56 -7.23 -3.71 -10.77
CA TYR A 56 -7.43 -4.78 -9.79
C TYR A 56 -6.14 -5.59 -9.58
N GLU A 57 -5.41 -5.89 -10.65
CA GLU A 57 -4.12 -6.57 -10.56
C GLU A 57 -3.13 -5.77 -9.70
N GLY A 58 -2.97 -4.47 -9.97
CA GLY A 58 -2.08 -3.61 -9.18
C GLY A 58 -2.48 -3.56 -7.70
N ARG A 59 -3.78 -3.57 -7.40
CA ARG A 59 -4.28 -3.61 -6.02
C ARG A 59 -3.97 -4.93 -5.31
N ILE A 60 -4.19 -6.06 -5.98
CA ILE A 60 -3.88 -7.40 -5.45
C ILE A 60 -2.38 -7.51 -5.19
N LEU A 61 -1.54 -7.10 -6.14
CA LEU A 61 -0.08 -7.10 -5.99
C LEU A 61 0.35 -6.21 -4.82
N TYR A 62 -0.20 -5.01 -4.68
CA TYR A 62 0.16 -4.11 -3.58
C TYR A 62 -0.16 -4.73 -2.20
N GLU A 63 -1.36 -5.30 -2.03
CA GLU A 63 -1.74 -5.97 -0.78
C GLU A 63 -0.90 -7.22 -0.51
N TYR A 64 -0.57 -7.99 -1.56
CA TYR A 64 0.32 -9.14 -1.46
C TYR A 64 1.72 -8.73 -0.98
N GLY A 65 2.30 -7.67 -1.55
CA GLY A 65 3.58 -7.13 -1.12
C GLY A 65 3.59 -6.72 0.36
N GLN A 66 2.51 -6.08 0.84
CA GLN A 66 2.38 -5.70 2.25
C GLN A 66 2.37 -6.93 3.17
N ILE A 67 1.67 -7.99 2.76
CA ILE A 67 1.60 -9.24 3.50
C ILE A 67 2.98 -9.92 3.56
N LEU A 68 3.67 -10.06 2.42
CA LEU A 68 5.02 -10.64 2.37
C LEU A 68 6.00 -9.87 3.26
N ARG A 69 5.88 -8.54 3.31
CA ARG A 69 6.67 -7.69 4.20
C ARG A 69 6.40 -8.01 5.66
N ARG A 70 5.13 -8.15 6.07
CA ARG A 70 4.74 -8.55 7.44
C ARG A 70 5.28 -9.93 7.82
N LEU A 71 5.42 -10.83 6.85
CA LEU A 71 6.01 -12.16 7.02
C LEU A 71 7.56 -12.17 6.96
N GLY A 72 8.20 -11.02 6.79
CA GLY A 72 9.66 -10.91 6.70
C GLY A 72 10.26 -11.36 5.37
N GLN A 73 9.45 -11.68 4.36
CA GLN A 73 9.90 -12.11 3.03
C GLN A 73 10.29 -10.92 2.14
N ARG A 74 11.29 -10.14 2.59
CA ARG A 74 11.63 -8.82 2.02
C ARG A 74 11.94 -8.83 0.51
N ARG A 75 12.66 -9.84 0.02
CA ARG A 75 13.00 -9.95 -1.41
C ARG A 75 11.76 -10.18 -2.27
N ARG A 76 10.93 -11.17 -1.92
CA ARG A 76 9.65 -11.41 -2.62
C ARG A 76 8.72 -10.20 -2.54
N ALA A 77 8.70 -9.50 -1.39
CA ALA A 77 7.92 -8.28 -1.26
C ALA A 77 8.40 -7.19 -2.23
N ASP A 78 9.72 -6.98 -2.38
CA ASP A 78 10.27 -6.01 -3.34
C ASP A 78 9.87 -6.34 -4.78
N ASP A 79 9.98 -7.62 -5.18
CA ASP A 79 9.59 -8.08 -6.52
C ASP A 79 8.10 -7.80 -6.79
N ILE A 80 7.23 -8.13 -5.83
CA ILE A 80 5.79 -7.90 -5.94
C ILE A 80 5.45 -6.40 -5.97
N PHE A 81 6.12 -5.57 -5.16
CA PHE A 81 5.92 -4.12 -5.21
C PHE A 81 6.47 -3.50 -6.50
N SER A 82 7.53 -4.04 -7.10
CA SER A 82 8.01 -3.59 -8.42
C SER A 82 6.94 -3.84 -9.47
N ARG A 83 6.38 -5.06 -9.52
CA ARG A 83 5.28 -5.41 -10.43
C ARG A 83 4.06 -4.52 -10.21
N ALA A 84 3.65 -4.29 -8.97
CA ALA A 84 2.54 -3.39 -8.66
C ALA A 84 2.82 -1.97 -9.18
N SER A 85 4.03 -1.45 -8.96
CA SER A 85 4.47 -0.13 -9.42
C SER A 85 4.43 -0.02 -10.94
N GLU A 86 4.91 -1.03 -11.66
CA GLU A 86 4.86 -1.11 -13.12
C GLU A 86 3.41 -1.11 -13.64
N THR A 87 2.53 -1.92 -13.04
CA THR A 87 1.10 -1.95 -13.39
C THR A 87 0.45 -0.58 -13.16
N PHE A 88 0.71 0.08 -12.03
CA PHE A 88 0.18 1.42 -11.75
C PHE A 88 0.77 2.50 -12.66
N ALA A 89 2.05 2.40 -13.00
CA ALA A 89 2.73 3.33 -13.90
C ALA A 89 2.13 3.26 -15.32
N ALA A 90 1.85 2.06 -15.82
CA ALA A 90 1.21 1.86 -17.12
C ALA A 90 -0.18 2.52 -17.22
N MET A 91 -0.89 2.66 -16.10
CA MET A 91 -2.18 3.37 -16.02
C MET A 91 -2.06 4.87 -15.70
N GLY A 92 -0.83 5.39 -15.48
CA GLY A 92 -0.62 6.77 -15.03
C GLY A 92 -1.02 7.03 -13.57
N ALA A 93 -1.21 5.99 -12.76
CA ALA A 93 -1.66 6.07 -11.37
C ALA A 93 -0.52 6.46 -10.41
N ARG A 94 0.03 7.67 -10.59
CA ARG A 94 1.25 8.18 -9.93
C ARG A 94 1.25 8.08 -8.40
N HIS A 95 0.11 8.29 -7.76
CA HIS A 95 0.01 8.16 -6.30
C HIS A 95 0.36 6.74 -5.82
N PHE A 96 -0.17 5.71 -6.50
CA PHE A 96 0.09 4.33 -6.15
C PHE A 96 1.53 3.89 -6.45
N VAL A 97 2.14 4.43 -7.51
CA VAL A 97 3.58 4.26 -7.79
C VAL A 97 4.41 4.75 -6.59
N THR A 98 4.13 5.96 -6.10
CA THR A 98 4.81 6.52 -4.92
C THR A 98 4.61 5.65 -3.67
N LEU A 99 3.42 5.08 -3.46
CA LEU A 99 3.17 4.16 -2.35
C LEU A 99 3.99 2.87 -2.47
N CYS A 100 4.06 2.27 -3.65
CA CYS A 100 4.88 1.08 -3.89
C CYS A 100 6.36 1.36 -3.64
N ASP A 101 6.88 2.47 -4.16
CA ASP A 101 8.26 2.87 -3.94
C ASP A 101 8.59 3.11 -2.46
N ARG A 102 7.65 3.69 -1.70
CA ARG A 102 7.81 3.88 -0.25
C ARG A 102 7.93 2.54 0.46
N GLU A 103 7.08 1.57 0.13
CA GLU A 103 7.15 0.22 0.71
C GLU A 103 8.48 -0.49 0.38
N ARG A 104 8.95 -0.37 -0.85
CA ARG A 104 10.25 -0.92 -1.29
C ARG A 104 11.43 -0.32 -0.53
N ARG A 105 11.43 1.01 -0.32
CA ARG A 105 12.46 1.70 0.50
C ARG A 105 12.38 1.27 1.96
N ALA A 106 11.17 1.16 2.51
CA ALA A 106 10.95 0.71 3.89
C ALA A 106 11.31 -0.77 4.13
N GLY A 107 11.42 -1.57 3.06
CA GLY A 107 11.98 -2.92 3.06
C GLY A 107 13.52 -2.96 3.03
N GLY A 108 14.19 -1.82 2.83
CA GLY A 108 15.65 -1.70 2.77
C GLY A 108 16.29 -2.21 1.46
N LEU A 109 15.48 -2.56 0.46
CA LEU A 109 15.93 -3.12 -0.83
C LEU A 109 15.56 -2.24 -2.04
N GLY A 110 14.67 -1.26 -1.87
CA GLY A 110 14.27 -0.35 -2.96
C GLY A 110 15.36 0.63 -3.41
N PRO A 111 15.25 1.20 -4.62
CA PRO A 111 16.24 2.14 -5.13
C PRO A 111 16.37 3.34 -4.19
N ARG A 112 17.57 3.47 -3.61
CA ARG A 112 17.95 4.61 -2.78
C ARG A 112 18.10 5.82 -3.70
N ARG A 113 17.12 6.73 -3.69
CA ARG A 113 17.32 8.05 -4.28
C ARG A 113 18.27 8.82 -3.37
N THR A 114 19.58 8.70 -3.61
CA THR A 114 20.57 9.64 -3.05
C THR A 114 20.69 10.80 -4.02
N ARG A 115 19.91 11.87 -3.80
CA ARG A 115 20.29 13.20 -4.25
C ARG A 115 20.87 13.96 -3.05
N PRO A 116 21.96 14.72 -3.19
CA PRO A 116 22.49 15.54 -2.11
C PRO A 116 21.46 16.64 -1.79
N GLY A 117 20.83 16.57 -0.61
CA GLY A 117 19.85 17.56 -0.15
C GLY A 117 18.47 17.02 0.25
N ASP A 118 18.21 15.71 0.10
CA ASP A 118 16.90 15.15 0.49
C ASP A 118 16.83 14.92 2.01
N LEU A 119 15.77 15.47 2.58
CA LEU A 119 15.40 15.43 3.99
C LEU A 119 15.25 13.99 4.51
N THR A 120 15.65 13.78 5.76
CA THR A 120 15.56 12.50 6.46
C THR A 120 14.10 12.01 6.56
N PRO A 121 13.86 10.70 6.77
CA PRO A 121 12.50 10.15 6.88
C PRO A 121 11.62 10.84 7.93
N GLN A 122 12.24 11.49 8.92
CA GLN A 122 11.58 12.27 9.97
C GLN A 122 11.08 13.63 9.48
N GLU A 123 11.80 14.25 8.55
CA GLU A 123 11.46 15.54 7.95
C GLU A 123 10.39 15.41 6.84
N GLU A 124 10.32 14.26 6.14
CA GLU A 124 9.21 13.94 5.24
C GLU A 124 7.87 13.75 5.98
N GLN A 125 7.90 13.23 7.23
CA GLN A 125 6.69 13.11 8.05
C GLN A 125 6.13 14.47 8.45
N ILE A 126 6.98 15.48 8.62
CA ILE A 126 6.58 16.85 8.93
C ILE A 126 6.02 17.53 7.66
N ALA A 127 6.63 17.30 6.49
CA ALA A 127 6.18 17.87 5.22
C ALA A 127 4.82 17.33 4.76
N GLY A 128 4.47 16.08 5.07
CA GLY A 128 3.20 15.45 4.71
C GLY A 128 1.97 16.04 5.40
N VAL A 129 2.13 16.67 6.57
CA VAL A 129 1.04 17.34 7.32
C VAL A 129 0.72 18.73 6.73
N VAL A 130 1.63 19.31 5.95
CA VAL A 130 1.49 20.67 5.39
C VAL A 130 0.77 20.68 4.03
N ALA A 131 0.55 19.52 3.41
CA ALA A 131 0.09 19.43 2.01
C ALA A 131 -1.44 19.32 1.80
N THR A 132 -2.28 19.45 2.83
CA THR A 132 -3.76 19.34 2.70
C THR A 132 -4.51 20.67 2.54
N GLY A 133 -3.81 21.77 2.23
CA GLY A 133 -4.43 22.92 1.57
C GLY A 133 -5.72 23.46 2.20
N ALA A 134 -5.65 23.95 3.44
CA ALA A 134 -6.50 25.03 3.92
C ALA A 134 -5.59 26.17 4.40
N THR A 135 -5.96 27.39 4.02
CA THR A 135 -5.22 28.66 4.08
C THR A 135 -4.27 28.86 5.26
N ASN A 136 -2.97 28.75 4.98
CA ASN A 136 -1.80 29.11 5.80
C ASN A 136 -1.81 30.53 6.43
N ARG A 137 -2.86 31.32 6.22
CA ARG A 137 -2.97 32.71 6.69
C ARG A 137 -3.81 32.88 7.96
N GLU A 138 -4.64 31.91 8.30
CA GLU A 138 -5.49 31.96 9.52
C GLU A 138 -4.80 31.26 10.70
N VAL A 139 -4.16 30.11 10.45
CA VAL A 139 -3.38 29.36 11.44
C VAL A 139 -2.20 30.16 12.02
N ALA A 140 -1.61 31.05 11.21
CA ALA A 140 -0.54 31.94 11.66
C ALA A 140 -1.02 33.00 12.66
N ARG A 141 -2.30 33.40 12.67
CA ARG A 141 -2.85 34.35 13.64
C ARG A 141 -3.18 33.69 14.97
N GLU A 142 -3.67 32.46 14.95
CA GLU A 142 -4.06 31.74 16.15
C GLU A 142 -2.82 31.23 16.94
N LEU A 143 -1.78 30.78 16.24
CA LEU A 143 -0.50 30.35 16.85
C LEU A 143 0.37 31.52 17.34
N PHE A 144 0.27 32.72 16.74
CA PHE A 144 0.95 33.92 17.25
C PHE A 144 0.23 34.59 18.43
N LEU A 145 -1.07 34.34 18.60
CA LEU A 145 -1.82 34.80 19.78
C LEU A 145 -1.60 33.88 20.99
N SER A 146 -1.39 32.57 20.80
CA SER A 146 -1.14 31.63 21.89
C SER A 146 0.28 31.71 22.49
N THR A 147 1.25 32.30 21.79
CA THR A 147 2.64 32.43 22.27
C THR A 147 2.92 33.75 23.00
N LYS A 148 1.95 34.68 23.07
CA LYS A 148 2.07 35.96 23.80
C LYS A 148 1.24 36.06 25.08
N THR A 149 0.63 34.97 25.56
CA THR A 149 -0.18 35.01 26.80
C THR A 149 0.20 33.93 27.82
N VAL A 150 1.47 33.52 27.83
CA VAL A 150 2.07 32.79 28.97
C VAL A 150 3.43 33.41 29.33
N GLU A 151 3.47 34.73 29.36
CA GLU A 151 4.36 35.49 30.22
C GLU A 151 3.48 36.59 30.80
N TYR A 152 2.91 36.35 31.98
CA TYR A 152 2.72 37.31 33.07
C TYR A 152 1.95 36.62 34.20
N HIS A 153 2.66 36.53 35.33
CA HIS A 153 2.28 36.08 36.68
C HIS A 153 2.31 34.58 36.98
#